data_AF-A0A972CH32-F1
#
_entry.id   AF-A0A972CH32-F1
#
_cell.length_a   1.000
_cell.length_b   1.000
_cell.length_c   1.000
_cell.angle_alpha   90.00
_cell.angle_beta   90.00
_cell.angle_gamma   90.00
#
_symmetry.space_group_name_H-M   'P 1'
#
loop_
_entity.id
_entity.type
_entity.pdbx_description
1 polymer ?
#
loop_
_entity_poly.entity_id
_entity_poly.type
_entity_poly.pdbx_seq_one_letter_code
_entity_poly.pdbx_strand_id
1 'polypeptide(L)'
;MKRVGTILSLLIIIVLLGTTFSFASDFTLVSTFPEEGSNKVHPTNVVIKLVFSENITSEEAQEANKDCFLITDSDRNVIDHTPLYNPEKYPNEVWLRINDTLVPDMEYKLVISETVRSSEGNTLDESIVLNFSTRDTSSYNSGYMILMILMVVGMIAFSVWEARKKEKKEDITEKKINPYKEAKRTGKSVEEIVEKIEKEKAKAEKRREKEMVREEKTEPEREGVYRVKVRRPIADAGVATPKSVIEQKKARQEAERRKEEEKKNAKRSPQQRKSKGKQRQKKRKK
;
A
#
# COMPACT_ATOMS: atom_id res chain seq x y z
N MET A 1 58.53 -64.21 34.17
CA MET A 1 57.16 -63.84 34.62
C MET A 1 57.07 -62.41 35.16
N LYS A 2 57.97 -61.93 36.04
CA LYS A 2 57.88 -60.57 36.64
C LYS A 2 57.93 -59.40 35.64
N ARG A 3 58.68 -59.53 34.53
CA ARG A 3 58.82 -58.46 33.50
C ARG A 3 57.64 -58.38 32.52
N VAL A 4 56.94 -59.49 32.30
CA VAL A 4 55.79 -59.54 31.38
C VAL A 4 54.57 -58.87 32.01
N GLY A 5 54.36 -59.10 33.32
CA GLY A 5 53.29 -58.43 34.08
C GLY A 5 53.46 -56.91 34.15
N THR A 6 54.70 -56.41 34.30
CA THR A 6 54.97 -54.96 34.29
C THR A 6 54.77 -54.33 32.93
N ILE A 7 55.07 -55.03 31.82
CA ILE A 7 54.82 -54.51 30.47
C ILE A 7 53.31 -54.46 30.20
N LEU A 8 52.58 -55.50 30.60
CA LEU A 8 51.13 -55.56 30.44
C LEU A 8 50.43 -54.46 31.26
N SER A 9 50.85 -54.22 32.51
CA SER A 9 50.27 -53.15 33.33
C SER A 9 50.60 -51.77 32.78
N LEU A 10 51.79 -51.57 32.22
CA LEU A 10 52.19 -50.29 31.62
C LEU A 10 51.39 -49.99 30.34
N LEU A 11 51.11 -51.01 29.52
CA LEU A 11 50.24 -50.90 28.35
C LEU A 11 48.80 -50.54 28.74
N ILE A 12 48.27 -51.16 29.80
CA ILE A 12 46.93 -50.86 30.32
C ILE A 12 46.86 -49.42 30.86
N ILE A 13 47.91 -48.95 31.55
CA ILE A 13 48.00 -47.57 32.04
C ILE A 13 48.05 -46.57 30.88
N ILE A 14 48.80 -46.86 29.81
CA ILE A 14 48.85 -46.00 28.61
C ILE A 14 47.48 -45.93 27.92
N VAL A 15 46.75 -47.05 27.84
CA VAL A 15 45.39 -47.08 27.28
C VAL A 15 44.41 -46.31 28.16
N LEU A 16 44.50 -46.44 29.49
CA LEU A 16 43.67 -45.70 30.45
C LEU A 16 43.98 -44.19 30.49
N LEU A 17 45.24 -43.80 30.31
CA LEU A 17 45.65 -42.38 30.24
C LEU A 17 45.43 -41.76 28.85
N GLY A 18 45.30 -42.58 27.81
CA GLY A 18 45.02 -42.14 26.44
C GLY A 18 43.52 -41.90 26.17
N THR A 19 42.63 -42.44 26.99
CA THR A 19 41.19 -42.16 26.91
C THR A 19 40.82 -41.01 27.83
N THR A 20 41.16 -39.78 27.45
CA THR A 20 40.46 -38.61 27.98
C THR A 20 39.04 -38.67 27.43
N PHE A 21 38.08 -39.13 28.23
CA PHE A 21 36.67 -38.88 27.96
C PHE A 21 36.47 -37.37 28.08
N SER A 22 36.58 -36.64 26.97
CA SER A 22 36.01 -35.31 26.86
C SER A 22 34.51 -35.47 26.99
N PHE A 23 34.00 -35.22 28.19
CA PHE A 23 32.62 -34.80 28.35
C PHE A 23 32.55 -33.41 27.72
N ALA A 24 32.26 -33.36 26.41
CA ALA A 24 31.92 -32.10 25.76
C ALA A 24 30.68 -31.56 26.50
N SER A 25 30.78 -30.36 27.07
CA SER A 25 29.59 -29.58 27.29
C SER A 25 28.98 -29.31 25.92
N ASP A 26 27.66 -29.49 25.79
CA ASP A 26 26.95 -29.43 24.50
C ASP A 26 27.04 -27.99 23.93
N PHE A 27 28.12 -27.72 23.20
CA PHE A 27 28.32 -26.48 22.47
C PHE A 27 27.36 -26.49 21.28
N THR A 28 26.36 -25.60 21.33
CA THR A 28 25.22 -25.62 20.42
C THR A 28 24.84 -24.21 19.98
N LEU A 29 24.18 -24.10 18.85
CA LEU A 29 23.60 -22.85 18.36
C LEU A 29 22.22 -22.65 18.99
N VAL A 30 22.08 -21.63 19.83
CA VAL A 30 20.87 -21.33 20.60
C VAL A 30 19.84 -20.59 19.76
N SER A 31 20.29 -19.58 19.00
CA SER A 31 19.38 -18.78 18.17
C SER A 31 20.11 -18.10 17.04
N THR A 32 19.36 -17.81 15.98
CA THR A 32 19.84 -17.09 14.81
C THR A 32 18.89 -15.97 14.42
N PHE A 33 19.45 -14.88 13.89
CA PHE A 33 18.70 -13.87 13.18
C PHE A 33 19.43 -13.56 11.87
N PRO A 34 18.81 -13.71 10.70
CA PRO A 34 17.44 -14.21 10.47
C PRO A 34 17.21 -15.64 10.97
N GLU A 35 15.97 -15.93 11.35
CA GLU A 35 15.49 -17.28 11.66
C GLU A 35 15.45 -18.15 10.40
N GLU A 36 15.48 -19.48 10.58
CA GLU A 36 15.36 -20.44 9.49
C GLU A 36 14.08 -20.21 8.67
N GLY A 37 14.24 -20.09 7.35
CA GLY A 37 13.15 -19.84 6.40
C GLY A 37 12.60 -18.41 6.40
N SER A 38 13.24 -17.45 7.09
CA SER A 38 12.79 -16.06 7.11
C SER A 38 12.87 -15.42 5.71
N ASN A 39 11.84 -14.65 5.34
CA ASN A 39 11.76 -13.91 4.07
C ASN A 39 11.67 -12.38 4.24
N LYS A 40 12.01 -11.89 5.44
CA LYS A 40 11.84 -10.48 5.82
C LYS A 40 13.16 -9.70 5.83
N VAL A 41 14.26 -10.33 5.41
CA VAL A 41 15.58 -9.71 5.46
C VAL A 41 15.64 -8.58 4.44
N HIS A 42 16.02 -7.39 4.89
CA HIS A 42 16.23 -6.28 3.97
C HIS A 42 17.56 -6.51 3.21
N PRO A 43 17.62 -6.36 1.88
CA PRO A 43 18.82 -6.71 1.10
C PRO A 43 20.08 -5.86 1.39
N THR A 44 19.94 -4.72 2.07
CA THR A 44 21.04 -3.80 2.37
C THR A 44 21.46 -3.87 3.84
N ASN A 45 22.77 -3.74 4.11
CA ASN A 45 23.34 -3.72 5.47
C ASN A 45 22.91 -4.92 6.32
N VAL A 46 22.99 -6.11 5.74
CA VAL A 46 22.58 -7.34 6.41
C VAL A 46 23.63 -7.75 7.43
N VAL A 47 23.16 -8.06 8.63
CA VAL A 47 23.96 -8.68 9.69
C VAL A 47 23.23 -9.94 10.14
N ILE A 48 23.91 -11.07 10.04
CA ILE A 48 23.43 -12.35 10.58
C ILE A 48 23.97 -12.48 11.99
N LYS A 49 23.08 -12.52 12.98
CA LYS A 49 23.42 -12.76 14.37
C LYS A 49 23.31 -14.24 14.68
N LEU A 50 24.39 -14.82 15.20
CA LEU A 50 24.47 -16.18 15.71
C LEU A 50 24.70 -16.11 17.22
N VAL A 51 23.90 -16.85 17.99
CA VAL A 51 24.03 -16.95 19.45
C VAL A 51 24.31 -18.39 19.82
N PHE A 52 25.43 -18.63 20.47
CA PHE A 52 25.87 -19.95 20.91
C PHE A 52 25.59 -20.18 22.40
N SER A 53 25.66 -21.43 22.84
CA SER A 53 25.50 -21.80 24.26
C SER A 53 26.69 -21.34 25.10
N GLU A 54 27.89 -21.28 24.52
CA GLU A 54 29.14 -20.89 25.18
C GLU A 54 29.77 -19.64 24.57
N ASN A 55 30.80 -19.13 25.25
CA ASN A 55 31.59 -18.00 24.78
C ASN A 55 32.40 -18.40 23.54
N ILE A 56 32.42 -17.54 22.51
CA ILE A 56 33.13 -17.74 21.24
C ILE A 56 34.04 -16.54 20.86
N THR A 57 34.19 -15.57 21.77
CA THR A 57 34.84 -14.29 21.50
C THR A 57 36.32 -14.22 21.87
N SER A 58 36.95 -15.29 22.37
CA SER A 58 38.40 -15.31 22.63
C SER A 58 39.21 -15.20 21.33
N GLU A 59 40.42 -14.63 21.38
CA GLU A 59 41.28 -14.47 20.20
C GLU A 59 41.59 -15.82 19.52
N GLU A 60 41.83 -16.86 20.31
CA GLU A 60 42.08 -18.22 19.81
C GLU A 60 40.85 -18.79 19.07
N ALA A 61 39.65 -18.61 19.63
CA ALA A 61 38.41 -19.02 18.99
C ALA A 61 38.15 -18.20 17.71
N GLN A 62 38.37 -16.89 17.75
CA GLN A 62 38.21 -16.04 16.57
C GLN A 62 39.13 -16.46 15.44
N GLU A 63 40.39 -16.83 15.73
CA GLU A 63 41.33 -17.31 14.73
C GLU A 63 40.95 -18.67 14.15
N ALA A 64 40.54 -19.62 15.00
CA ALA A 64 40.06 -20.93 14.54
C ALA A 64 38.79 -20.83 13.68
N ASN A 65 37.92 -19.85 13.96
CA ASN A 65 36.59 -19.76 13.36
C ASN A 65 36.53 -18.91 12.08
N LYS A 66 37.64 -18.32 11.62
CA LYS A 66 37.68 -17.41 10.45
C LYS A 66 37.00 -17.99 9.21
N ASP A 67 37.25 -19.28 8.93
CA ASP A 67 36.78 -19.97 7.72
C ASP A 67 35.61 -20.92 8.00
N CYS A 68 35.01 -20.86 9.19
CA CYS A 68 33.95 -21.79 9.60
C CYS A 68 32.54 -21.35 9.18
N PHE A 69 32.39 -20.15 8.61
CA PHE A 69 31.13 -19.59 8.17
C PHE A 69 31.15 -19.41 6.65
N LEU A 70 30.17 -19.98 5.96
CA LEU A 70 30.05 -19.88 4.51
C LEU A 70 28.64 -19.45 4.14
N ILE A 71 28.52 -18.32 3.43
CA ILE A 71 27.25 -17.83 2.91
C ILE A 71 27.26 -18.02 1.40
N THR A 72 26.21 -18.64 0.87
CA THR A 72 26.01 -18.87 -0.56
C THR A 72 24.64 -18.40 -1.00
N ASP A 73 24.52 -17.95 -2.24
CA ASP A 73 23.23 -17.66 -2.87
C ASP A 73 22.63 -18.92 -3.54
N SER A 74 21.45 -18.75 -4.16
CA SER A 74 20.78 -19.81 -4.93
C SER A 74 21.62 -20.34 -6.11
N ASP A 75 22.51 -19.51 -6.64
CA ASP A 75 23.40 -19.80 -7.77
C ASP A 75 24.75 -20.40 -7.32
N ARG A 76 24.93 -20.59 -6.00
CA ARG A 76 26.14 -21.09 -5.34
C ARG A 76 27.33 -20.14 -5.40
N ASN A 77 27.11 -18.85 -5.66
CA ASN A 77 28.14 -17.84 -5.49
C ASN A 77 28.36 -17.60 -3.99
N VAL A 78 29.62 -17.48 -3.61
CA VAL A 78 30.01 -17.19 -2.23
C VAL A 78 29.84 -15.71 -1.96
N ILE A 79 29.16 -15.39 -0.87
CA ILE A 79 28.92 -14.01 -0.43
C ILE A 79 29.99 -13.63 0.60
N ASP A 80 30.69 -12.54 0.31
CA ASP A 80 31.72 -12.01 1.21
C ASP A 80 31.11 -11.42 2.49
N HIS A 81 31.71 -11.77 3.61
CA HIS A 81 31.23 -11.38 4.93
C HIS A 81 32.38 -11.22 5.92
N THR A 82 32.14 -10.44 6.95
CA THR A 82 33.10 -10.20 8.04
C THR A 82 32.48 -10.58 9.37
N PRO A 83 33.03 -11.57 10.10
CA PRO A 83 32.58 -11.89 11.44
C PRO A 83 32.98 -10.78 12.42
N LEU A 84 32.05 -10.36 13.25
CA LEU A 84 32.21 -9.35 14.28
C LEU A 84 31.94 -9.98 15.65
N TYR A 85 32.83 -9.70 16.59
CA TYR A 85 32.81 -10.22 17.95
C TYR A 85 32.75 -9.06 18.95
N ASN A 86 32.04 -9.24 20.06
CA ASN A 86 32.03 -8.28 21.15
C ASN A 86 32.19 -9.01 22.49
N PRO A 87 33.44 -9.22 22.96
CA PRO A 87 33.70 -10.00 24.17
C PRO A 87 33.13 -9.37 25.44
N GLU A 88 33.04 -8.04 25.51
CA GLU A 88 32.58 -7.34 26.72
C GLU A 88 31.05 -7.41 26.89
N LYS A 89 30.31 -7.24 25.79
CA LYS A 89 28.85 -7.11 25.84
C LYS A 89 28.12 -8.37 25.38
N TYR A 90 28.71 -9.12 24.45
CA TYR A 90 28.09 -10.27 23.78
C TYR A 90 29.08 -11.43 23.61
N PRO A 91 29.56 -12.04 24.71
CA PRO A 91 30.60 -13.08 24.68
C PRO A 91 30.19 -14.35 23.92
N ASN A 92 28.88 -14.61 23.79
CA ASN A 92 28.34 -15.81 23.15
C ASN A 92 27.77 -15.52 21.75
N GLU A 93 28.00 -14.33 21.20
CA GLU A 93 27.44 -13.93 19.91
C GLU A 93 28.52 -13.68 18.87
N VAL A 94 28.21 -14.07 17.63
CA VAL A 94 28.98 -13.73 16.43
C VAL A 94 28.04 -13.06 15.45
N TRP A 95 28.43 -11.90 14.94
CA TRP A 95 27.64 -11.16 13.96
C TRP A 95 28.36 -11.19 12.61
N LEU A 96 27.80 -11.89 11.64
CA LEU A 96 28.33 -11.92 10.27
C LEU A 96 27.78 -10.72 9.51
N ARG A 97 28.62 -9.70 9.32
CA ARG A 97 28.27 -8.54 8.49
C ARG A 97 28.53 -8.87 7.03
N ILE A 98 27.49 -8.83 6.21
CA ILE A 98 27.63 -8.98 4.76
C ILE A 98 28.20 -7.67 4.20
N ASN A 99 29.27 -7.77 3.40
CA ASN A 99 29.98 -6.59 2.89
C ASN A 99 29.26 -5.96 1.69
N ASP A 100 28.60 -6.78 0.88
CA ASP A 100 27.89 -6.34 -0.32
C ASP A 100 26.37 -6.23 -0.10
N THR A 101 25.70 -5.57 -1.06
CA THR A 101 24.24 -5.55 -1.10
C THR A 101 23.71 -6.86 -1.69
N LEU A 102 22.81 -7.52 -0.98
CA LEU A 102 22.16 -8.73 -1.45
C LEU A 102 21.15 -8.44 -2.56
N VAL A 103 20.92 -9.44 -3.41
CA VAL A 103 19.87 -9.38 -4.43
C VAL A 103 18.51 -9.46 -3.74
N PRO A 104 17.55 -8.57 -4.05
CA PRO A 104 16.18 -8.67 -3.55
C PRO A 104 15.46 -9.91 -4.07
N ASP A 105 14.54 -10.47 -3.28
CA ASP A 105 13.74 -11.65 -3.64
C ASP A 105 14.58 -12.88 -4.02
N MET A 106 15.66 -13.10 -3.26
CA MET A 106 16.61 -14.21 -3.48
C MET A 106 16.82 -15.01 -2.20
N GLU A 107 17.02 -16.31 -2.37
CA GLU A 107 17.35 -17.25 -1.29
C GLU A 107 18.86 -17.34 -1.07
N TYR A 108 19.24 -17.44 0.19
CA TYR A 108 20.60 -17.55 0.69
C TYR A 108 20.70 -18.69 1.69
N LYS A 109 21.89 -19.29 1.74
CA LYS A 109 22.23 -20.39 2.62
C LYS A 109 23.49 -20.07 3.40
N LEU A 110 23.39 -20.11 4.72
CA LEU A 110 24.51 -20.05 5.65
C LEU A 110 24.85 -21.48 6.11
N VAL A 111 26.09 -21.88 5.94
CA VAL A 111 26.65 -23.13 6.48
C VAL A 111 27.62 -22.77 7.59
N ILE A 112 27.40 -23.34 8.77
CA ILE A 112 28.25 -23.25 9.94
C ILE A 112 28.94 -24.60 10.10
N SER A 113 30.27 -24.62 10.01
CA SER A 113 31.07 -25.84 10.10
C SER A 113 30.96 -26.49 11.50
N GLU A 114 31.00 -27.82 11.56
CA GLU A 114 31.15 -28.56 12.83
C GLU A 114 32.43 -28.18 13.59
N THR A 115 33.44 -27.70 12.86
CA THR A 115 34.75 -27.30 13.40
C THR A 115 34.74 -25.96 14.14
N VAL A 116 33.59 -25.27 14.23
CA VAL A 116 33.49 -24.04 15.04
C VAL A 116 33.88 -24.36 16.48
N ARG A 117 34.77 -23.57 17.04
CA ARG A 117 35.35 -23.77 18.37
C ARG A 117 34.89 -22.68 19.35
N SER A 118 34.47 -23.08 20.54
CA SER A 118 34.23 -22.15 21.65
C SER A 118 35.56 -21.69 22.27
N SER A 119 35.50 -20.65 23.09
CA SER A 119 36.64 -20.16 23.87
C SER A 119 37.16 -21.17 24.89
N GLU A 120 36.34 -22.16 25.26
CA GLU A 120 36.74 -23.27 26.15
C GLU A 120 37.32 -24.45 25.35
N GLY A 121 37.24 -24.40 24.02
CA GLY A 121 37.79 -25.40 23.11
C GLY A 121 36.81 -26.48 22.66
N ASN A 122 35.53 -26.38 23.03
CA ASN A 122 34.47 -27.28 22.57
C ASN A 122 34.13 -27.00 21.10
N THR A 123 33.64 -28.02 20.40
CA THR A 123 33.24 -27.91 18.99
C THR A 123 31.77 -28.27 18.82
N LEU A 124 31.17 -27.88 17.69
CA LEU A 124 29.80 -28.30 17.37
C LEU A 124 29.79 -29.81 17.05
N ASP A 125 28.69 -30.48 17.38
CA ASP A 125 28.53 -31.91 17.08
C ASP A 125 28.29 -32.17 15.58
N GLU A 126 27.62 -31.26 14.90
CA GLU A 126 27.28 -31.34 13.49
C GLU A 126 27.30 -29.98 12.80
N SER A 127 27.48 -29.98 11.48
CA SER A 127 27.38 -28.77 10.67
C SER A 127 25.92 -28.27 10.63
N ILE A 128 25.72 -26.98 10.84
CA ILE A 128 24.38 -26.38 10.83
C ILE A 128 24.19 -25.65 9.51
N VAL A 129 23.08 -25.94 8.83
CA VAL A 129 22.70 -25.27 7.57
C VAL A 129 21.45 -24.44 7.83
N LEU A 130 21.53 -23.16 7.49
CA LEU A 130 20.46 -22.19 7.65
C LEU A 130 20.08 -21.59 6.30
N ASN A 131 18.80 -21.47 6.01
CA ASN A 131 18.26 -20.87 4.81
C ASN A 131 17.47 -19.61 5.15
N PHE A 132 17.69 -18.53 4.42
CA PHE A 132 16.92 -17.29 4.55
C PHE A 132 16.77 -16.62 3.20
N SER A 133 15.78 -15.74 3.06
CA SER A 133 15.53 -14.99 1.83
C SER A 133 15.39 -13.51 2.10
N THR A 134 15.79 -12.72 1.10
CA THR A 134 15.62 -11.27 1.11
C THR A 134 14.21 -10.90 0.67
N ARG A 135 13.68 -9.82 1.24
CA ARG A 135 12.36 -9.29 0.87
C ARG A 135 12.42 -8.67 -0.53
N ASP A 136 11.36 -8.84 -1.32
CA ASP A 136 11.15 -8.07 -2.55
C ASP A 136 11.08 -6.56 -2.26
N THR A 137 12.05 -5.80 -2.76
CA THR A 137 12.09 -4.33 -2.66
C THR A 137 11.62 -3.62 -3.93
N SER A 138 11.45 -4.34 -5.05
CA SER A 138 11.01 -3.77 -6.34
C SER A 138 9.59 -3.22 -6.25
N SER A 139 8.72 -3.92 -5.52
CA SER A 139 7.34 -3.50 -5.28
C SER A 139 7.24 -2.17 -4.50
N TYR A 140 8.18 -1.91 -3.58
CA TYR A 140 8.16 -0.70 -2.75
C TYR A 140 8.67 0.54 -3.48
N ASN A 141 9.73 0.41 -4.29
CA ASN A 141 10.30 1.54 -5.04
C ASN A 141 9.33 2.09 -6.10
N SER A 142 8.49 1.24 -6.68
CA SER A 142 7.46 1.66 -7.64
C SER A 142 6.44 2.60 -7.00
N GLY A 143 6.01 2.34 -5.75
CA GLY A 143 5.03 3.16 -5.05
C GLY A 143 5.53 4.58 -4.74
N TYR A 144 6.76 4.71 -4.24
CA TYR A 144 7.37 6.02 -3.96
C TYR A 144 7.62 6.82 -5.25
N MET A 145 8.01 6.15 -6.33
CA MET A 145 8.19 6.80 -7.63
C MET A 145 6.86 7.36 -8.18
N ILE A 146 5.76 6.60 -8.05
CA ILE A 146 4.42 7.07 -8.43
C ILE A 146 4.01 8.29 -7.59
N LEU A 147 4.24 8.26 -6.27
CA LEU A 147 3.94 9.39 -5.39
C LEU A 147 4.76 10.64 -5.74
N MET A 148 6.06 10.47 -6.04
CA MET A 148 6.94 11.55 -6.46
C MET A 148 6.48 12.17 -7.80
N ILE A 149 6.10 11.33 -8.77
CA ILE A 149 5.56 11.79 -10.06
C ILE A 149 4.26 12.58 -9.85
N LEU A 150 3.35 12.10 -8.98
CA LEU A 150 2.11 12.80 -8.66
C LEU A 150 2.36 14.16 -8.02
N MET A 151 3.37 14.27 -7.14
CA MET A 151 3.73 15.53 -6.50
C MET A 151 4.33 16.53 -7.51
N VAL A 152 5.21 16.08 -8.41
CA VAL A 152 5.78 16.92 -9.48
C VAL A 152 4.70 17.40 -10.45
N VAL A 153 3.82 16.50 -10.90
CA VAL A 153 2.69 16.87 -11.78
C VAL A 153 1.75 17.85 -11.06
N GLY A 154 1.49 17.64 -9.77
CA GLY A 154 0.71 18.55 -8.93
C GLY A 154 1.32 19.95 -8.84
N MET A 155 2.63 20.04 -8.62
CA MET A 155 3.35 21.33 -8.57
C MET A 155 3.33 22.05 -9.92
N ILE A 156 3.54 21.34 -11.03
CA ILE A 156 3.49 21.93 -12.37
C ILE A 156 2.08 22.44 -12.68
N ALA A 157 1.04 21.64 -12.41
CA ALA A 157 -0.34 22.05 -12.63
C ALA A 157 -0.74 23.25 -11.77
N PHE A 158 -0.33 23.27 -10.50
CA PHE A 158 -0.57 24.38 -9.59
C PHE A 158 0.19 25.64 -10.05
N SER A 159 1.45 25.51 -10.45
CA SER A 159 2.25 26.62 -10.99
C SER A 159 1.67 27.20 -12.28
N VAL A 160 1.21 26.36 -13.22
CA VAL A 160 0.52 26.82 -14.44
C VAL A 160 -0.80 27.50 -14.12
N TRP A 161 -1.55 27.00 -13.14
CA TRP A 161 -2.79 27.64 -12.71
C TRP A 161 -2.54 29.00 -12.05
N GLU A 162 -1.52 29.10 -11.21
CA GLU A 162 -1.09 30.37 -10.62
C GLU A 162 -0.56 31.35 -11.64
N ALA A 163 0.24 30.91 -12.62
CA ALA A 163 0.72 31.72 -13.73
C ALA A 163 -0.46 32.27 -14.55
N ARG A 164 -1.43 31.42 -14.93
CA ARG A 164 -2.66 31.86 -15.62
C ARG A 164 -3.52 32.78 -14.76
N LYS A 165 -3.48 32.65 -13.42
CA LYS A 165 -4.21 33.53 -12.49
C LYS A 165 -3.50 34.87 -12.33
N LYS A 166 -2.17 34.91 -12.42
CA LYS A 166 -1.36 36.15 -12.46
C LYS A 166 -1.54 36.87 -13.79
N GLU A 167 -1.44 36.16 -14.92
CA GLU A 167 -1.68 36.70 -16.26
C GLU A 167 -3.10 37.28 -16.40
N LYS A 168 -4.13 36.57 -15.89
CA LYS A 168 -5.50 37.12 -15.83
C LYS A 168 -5.63 38.31 -14.89
N LYS A 169 -4.86 38.40 -13.81
CA LYS A 169 -4.86 39.58 -12.92
C LYS A 169 -4.16 40.76 -13.59
N GLU A 170 -3.05 40.52 -14.28
CA GLU A 170 -2.30 41.51 -15.07
C GLU A 170 -3.14 42.04 -16.24
N ASP A 171 -3.82 41.16 -17.00
CA ASP A 171 -4.77 41.53 -18.07
C ASP A 171 -5.95 42.39 -17.57
N ILE A 172 -6.43 42.15 -16.33
CA ILE A 172 -7.51 42.94 -15.72
C ILE A 172 -7.00 44.29 -15.22
N THR A 173 -5.74 44.38 -14.75
CA THR A 173 -5.13 45.65 -14.32
C THR A 173 -4.65 46.52 -15.48
N GLU A 174 -4.17 45.93 -16.58
CA GLU A 174 -3.76 46.65 -17.80
C GLU A 174 -4.96 47.12 -18.64
N LYS A 175 -6.13 46.48 -18.52
CA LYS A 175 -7.41 47.01 -19.01
C LYS A 175 -8.13 47.89 -17.98
N LYS A 176 -7.40 48.71 -17.22
CA LYS A 176 -8.00 49.93 -16.64
C LYS A 176 -8.20 50.94 -17.78
N ILE A 177 -9.26 50.70 -18.55
CA ILE A 177 -9.74 51.57 -19.60
C ILE A 177 -9.88 52.98 -19.01
N ASN A 178 -9.08 53.91 -19.50
CA ASN A 178 -9.22 55.32 -19.17
C ASN A 178 -10.43 55.86 -19.98
N PRO A 179 -11.56 56.22 -19.34
CA PRO A 179 -12.83 56.50 -20.02
C PRO A 179 -12.72 57.60 -21.09
N TYR A 180 -11.83 58.56 -20.87
CA TYR A 180 -11.59 59.68 -21.78
C TYR A 180 -10.88 59.27 -23.08
N LYS A 181 -10.06 58.20 -23.06
CA LYS A 181 -9.40 57.68 -24.27
C LYS A 181 -10.35 56.86 -25.14
N GLU A 182 -11.30 56.14 -24.55
CA GLU A 182 -12.29 55.39 -25.31
C GLU A 182 -13.38 56.27 -25.90
N ALA A 183 -13.83 57.31 -25.19
CA ALA A 183 -14.76 58.31 -25.74
C ALA A 183 -14.20 58.99 -27.00
N LYS A 184 -12.89 59.32 -27.01
CA LYS A 184 -12.22 59.91 -28.18
C LYS A 184 -12.02 58.92 -29.34
N ARG A 185 -11.94 57.61 -29.06
CA ARG A 185 -11.78 56.56 -30.08
C ARG A 185 -13.10 56.05 -30.65
N THR A 186 -14.18 56.04 -29.86
CA THR A 186 -15.49 55.48 -30.24
C THR A 186 -16.55 56.55 -30.55
N GLY A 187 -16.26 57.82 -30.27
CA GLY A 187 -17.14 58.96 -30.57
C GLY A 187 -18.41 59.03 -29.69
N LYS A 188 -18.45 58.29 -28.58
CA LYS A 188 -19.59 58.24 -27.64
C LYS A 188 -19.29 59.01 -26.36
N SER A 189 -20.32 59.53 -25.69
CA SER A 189 -20.17 60.34 -24.47
C SER A 189 -19.65 59.50 -23.30
N VAL A 190 -18.86 60.15 -22.43
CA VAL A 190 -18.18 59.53 -21.29
C VAL A 190 -19.17 58.87 -20.31
N GLU A 191 -20.38 59.41 -20.22
CA GLU A 191 -21.45 58.95 -19.32
C GLU A 191 -21.98 57.55 -19.71
N GLU A 192 -22.18 57.26 -21.00
CA GLU A 192 -22.63 55.92 -21.45
C GLU A 192 -21.60 54.81 -21.17
N ILE A 193 -20.32 55.16 -21.14
CA ILE A 193 -19.22 54.23 -20.86
C ILE A 193 -19.18 53.91 -19.36
N VAL A 194 -19.38 54.91 -18.51
CA VAL A 194 -19.45 54.73 -17.05
C VAL A 194 -20.66 53.88 -16.67
N GLU A 195 -21.84 54.14 -17.24
CA GLU A 195 -23.04 53.35 -16.98
C GLU A 195 -22.91 51.89 -17.42
N LYS A 196 -22.25 51.62 -18.55
CA LYS A 196 -21.98 50.23 -18.99
C LYS A 196 -21.01 49.52 -18.05
N ILE A 197 -19.97 50.20 -17.59
CA ILE A 197 -19.00 49.64 -16.64
C ILE A 197 -19.67 49.34 -15.29
N GLU A 198 -20.52 50.24 -14.80
CA GLU A 198 -21.27 50.04 -13.56
C GLU A 198 -22.29 48.91 -13.69
N LYS A 199 -22.97 48.80 -14.83
CA LYS A 199 -23.94 47.73 -15.11
C LYS A 199 -23.27 46.36 -15.24
N GLU A 200 -22.04 46.30 -15.76
CA GLU A 200 -21.26 45.07 -15.79
C GLU A 200 -20.71 44.69 -14.41
N LYS A 201 -20.23 45.66 -13.63
CA LYS A 201 -19.80 45.44 -12.24
C LYS A 201 -20.95 44.92 -11.37
N ALA A 202 -22.13 45.52 -11.47
CA ALA A 202 -23.33 45.09 -10.74
C ALA A 202 -23.80 43.67 -11.15
N LYS A 203 -23.63 43.30 -12.43
CA LYS A 203 -23.92 41.92 -12.89
C LYS A 203 -22.89 40.91 -12.39
N ALA A 204 -21.62 41.29 -12.31
CA ALA A 204 -20.56 40.44 -11.80
C ALA A 204 -20.71 40.20 -10.29
N GLU A 205 -21.10 41.22 -9.54
CA GLU A 205 -21.32 41.12 -8.09
C GLU A 205 -22.53 40.23 -7.77
N LYS A 206 -23.65 40.39 -8.48
CA LYS A 206 -24.83 39.50 -8.36
C LYS A 206 -24.53 38.04 -8.73
N ARG A 207 -23.54 37.77 -9.57
CA ARG A 207 -23.11 36.40 -9.89
C ARG A 207 -22.27 35.80 -8.77
N ARG A 208 -21.35 36.58 -8.20
CA ARG A 208 -20.50 36.16 -7.06
C ARG A 208 -21.33 35.90 -5.81
N GLU A 209 -22.32 36.74 -5.54
CA GLU A 209 -23.22 36.58 -4.38
C GLU A 209 -24.06 35.29 -4.49
N LYS A 210 -24.54 34.96 -5.70
CA LYS A 210 -25.22 33.67 -5.96
C LYS A 210 -24.32 32.46 -5.84
N GLU A 211 -23.03 32.62 -6.12
CA GLU A 211 -22.03 31.54 -6.03
C GLU A 211 -21.64 31.27 -4.58
N MET A 212 -21.45 32.33 -3.77
CA MET A 212 -21.21 32.23 -2.32
C MET A 212 -22.40 31.59 -1.58
N VAL A 213 -23.64 31.98 -1.91
CA VAL A 213 -24.85 31.36 -1.32
C VAL A 213 -25.01 29.88 -1.73
N ARG A 214 -24.40 29.46 -2.85
CA ARG A 214 -24.42 28.07 -3.31
C ARG A 214 -23.36 27.22 -2.61
N GLU A 215 -22.20 27.81 -2.29
CA GLU A 215 -21.17 27.17 -1.46
C GLU A 215 -21.60 27.05 0.01
N GLU A 216 -22.33 28.04 0.55
CA GLU A 216 -22.81 28.03 1.93
C GLU A 216 -23.91 26.97 2.19
N LYS A 217 -24.61 26.51 1.16
CA LYS A 217 -25.63 25.44 1.24
C LYS A 217 -25.09 24.03 1.06
N THR A 218 -23.78 23.84 1.10
CA THR A 218 -23.19 22.50 1.07
C THR A 218 -23.38 21.85 2.45
N GLU A 219 -24.47 21.10 2.60
CA GLU A 219 -24.82 20.35 3.81
C GLU A 219 -23.66 19.44 4.26
N PRO A 220 -23.44 19.24 5.57
CA PRO A 220 -22.36 18.39 6.08
C PRO A 220 -22.53 16.96 5.56
N GLU A 221 -21.43 16.40 5.03
CA GLU A 221 -21.34 14.99 4.66
C GLU A 221 -21.73 14.12 5.86
N ARG A 222 -22.85 13.40 5.75
CA ARG A 222 -23.24 12.41 6.76
C ARG A 222 -22.23 11.27 6.69
N GLU A 223 -21.54 11.02 7.80
CA GLU A 223 -20.60 9.91 7.93
C GLU A 223 -21.26 8.59 7.50
N GLY A 224 -20.59 7.88 6.59
CA GLY A 224 -21.05 6.59 6.05
C GLY A 224 -21.83 6.63 4.73
N VAL A 225 -22.13 7.80 4.15
CA VAL A 225 -22.83 7.90 2.85
C VAL A 225 -21.93 8.53 1.79
N TYR A 226 -21.30 7.69 0.97
CA TYR A 226 -20.49 8.16 -0.15
C TYR A 226 -21.35 8.56 -1.35
N ARG A 227 -21.11 9.76 -1.87
CA ARG A 227 -21.80 10.26 -3.06
C ARG A 227 -21.23 9.60 -4.32
N VAL A 228 -22.00 8.69 -4.91
CA VAL A 228 -21.59 7.98 -6.14
C VAL A 228 -21.90 8.83 -7.38
N LYS A 229 -20.97 8.90 -8.34
CA LYS A 229 -21.12 9.66 -9.59
C LYS A 229 -22.25 9.12 -10.50
N VAL A 230 -22.49 7.81 -10.49
CA VAL A 230 -23.49 7.13 -11.32
C VAL A 230 -24.07 5.94 -10.54
N ARG A 231 -25.37 5.70 -10.64
CA ARG A 231 -26.03 4.51 -10.05
C ARG A 231 -25.66 3.27 -10.86
N ARG A 232 -24.99 2.29 -10.25
CA ARG A 232 -24.72 0.99 -10.90
C ARG A 232 -25.80 -0.04 -10.53
N PRO A 233 -26.35 -0.79 -11.50
CA PRO A 233 -27.27 -1.87 -11.21
C PRO A 233 -26.54 -3.05 -10.52
N ILE A 234 -27.26 -3.77 -9.66
CA ILE A 234 -26.73 -4.92 -8.89
C ILE A 234 -26.26 -6.06 -9.82
N ALA A 235 -26.80 -6.13 -11.04
CA ALA A 235 -26.38 -7.08 -12.06
C ALA A 235 -24.91 -6.90 -12.49
N ASP A 236 -24.39 -5.67 -12.48
CA ASP A 236 -22.99 -5.40 -12.85
C ASP A 236 -22.00 -5.93 -11.79
N ALA A 237 -22.47 -6.19 -10.57
CA ALA A 237 -21.69 -6.79 -9.50
C ALA A 237 -21.74 -8.33 -9.50
N GLY A 238 -22.32 -8.95 -10.53
CA GLY A 238 -22.40 -10.41 -10.68
C GLY A 238 -23.43 -11.08 -9.76
N VAL A 239 -24.25 -10.31 -9.04
CA VAL A 239 -25.24 -10.82 -8.10
C VAL A 239 -26.64 -10.72 -8.70
N ALA A 240 -27.40 -11.81 -8.63
CA ALA A 240 -28.78 -11.84 -9.09
C ALA A 240 -29.69 -10.96 -8.21
N THR A 241 -30.60 -10.22 -8.82
CA THR A 241 -31.57 -9.41 -8.08
C THR A 241 -32.47 -10.29 -7.20
N PRO A 242 -32.64 -9.96 -5.90
CA PRO A 242 -33.49 -10.75 -5.00
C PRO A 242 -34.92 -10.89 -5.50
N LYS A 243 -35.50 -12.09 -5.34
CA LYS A 243 -36.86 -12.42 -5.83
C LYS A 243 -37.94 -11.48 -5.28
N SER A 244 -37.83 -11.05 -4.03
CA SER A 244 -38.75 -10.10 -3.39
C SER A 244 -38.85 -8.75 -4.12
N VAL A 245 -37.73 -8.24 -4.62
CA VAL A 245 -37.69 -6.96 -5.37
C VAL A 245 -38.32 -7.13 -6.76
N ILE A 246 -38.12 -8.30 -7.38
CA ILE A 246 -38.73 -8.63 -8.69
C ILE A 246 -40.25 -8.72 -8.55
N GLU A 247 -40.75 -9.41 -7.53
CA GLU A 247 -42.18 -9.54 -7.24
C GLU A 247 -42.82 -8.20 -6.92
N GLN A 248 -42.17 -7.37 -6.12
CA GLN A 248 -42.65 -6.02 -5.80
C GLN A 248 -42.74 -5.12 -7.03
N LYS A 249 -41.75 -5.19 -7.94
CA LYS A 249 -41.80 -4.47 -9.22
C LYS A 249 -42.93 -4.97 -10.13
N LYS A 250 -43.12 -6.29 -10.23
CA LYS A 250 -44.22 -6.88 -10.99
C LYS A 250 -45.59 -6.43 -10.44
N ALA A 251 -45.78 -6.48 -9.12
CA ALA A 251 -47.00 -6.02 -8.47
C ALA A 251 -47.27 -4.53 -8.72
N ARG A 252 -46.21 -3.69 -8.71
CA ARG A 252 -46.35 -2.25 -9.01
C ARG A 252 -46.74 -1.99 -10.45
N GLN A 253 -46.13 -2.70 -11.40
CA GLN A 253 -46.49 -2.61 -12.82
C GLN A 253 -47.90 -3.12 -13.08
N GLU A 254 -48.32 -4.20 -12.42
CA GLU A 254 -49.68 -4.71 -12.55
C GLU A 254 -50.71 -3.73 -11.95
N ALA A 255 -50.39 -3.10 -10.81
CA ALA A 255 -51.22 -2.05 -10.23
C ALA A 255 -51.32 -0.81 -11.14
N GLU A 256 -50.22 -0.42 -11.79
CA GLU A 256 -50.24 0.68 -12.77
C GLU A 256 -51.05 0.32 -14.01
N ARG A 257 -50.91 -0.90 -14.53
CA ARG A 257 -51.72 -1.41 -15.64
C ARG A 257 -53.21 -1.46 -15.29
N ARG A 258 -53.57 -1.95 -14.11
CA ARG A 258 -54.97 -1.94 -13.62
C ARG A 258 -55.51 -0.52 -13.51
N LYS A 259 -54.73 0.42 -12.98
CA LYS A 259 -55.10 1.85 -12.92
C LYS A 259 -55.25 2.47 -14.31
N GLU A 260 -54.43 2.09 -15.28
CA GLU A 260 -54.59 2.54 -16.67
C GLU A 260 -55.81 1.94 -17.36
N GLU A 261 -56.11 0.66 -17.11
CA GLU A 261 -57.30 -0.02 -17.61
C GLU A 261 -58.59 0.58 -17.00
N GLU A 262 -58.58 0.88 -15.69
CA GLU A 262 -59.65 1.61 -15.02
C GLU A 262 -59.84 3.02 -15.61
N LYS A 263 -58.75 3.75 -15.87
CA LYS A 263 -58.80 5.06 -16.54
C LYS A 263 -59.33 4.95 -17.97
N LYS A 264 -58.98 3.89 -18.71
CA LYS A 264 -59.49 3.64 -20.07
C LYS A 264 -60.97 3.25 -20.06
N ASN A 265 -61.41 2.43 -19.11
CA ASN A 265 -62.83 2.07 -18.93
C ASN A 265 -63.68 3.26 -18.46
N ALA A 266 -63.16 4.09 -17.55
CA ALA A 266 -63.81 5.34 -17.14
C ALA A 266 -63.97 6.32 -18.32
N LYS A 267 -63.01 6.36 -19.24
CA LYS A 267 -63.08 7.16 -20.48
C LYS A 267 -64.02 6.60 -21.55
N ARG A 268 -64.37 5.31 -21.52
CA ARG A 268 -65.38 4.70 -22.43
C ARG A 268 -66.83 4.92 -21.96
N SER A 269 -67.05 5.18 -20.68
CA SER A 269 -68.38 5.42 -20.07
C SER A 269 -69.14 6.71 -20.49
N PRO A 270 -68.52 7.81 -20.99
CA PRO A 270 -69.29 8.99 -21.41
C PRO A 270 -69.97 8.82 -22.78
N GLN A 271 -69.54 7.86 -23.60
CA GLN A 271 -69.99 7.76 -24.99
C GLN A 271 -71.30 6.97 -25.15
N GLN A 272 -71.63 6.06 -24.24
CA GLN A 272 -72.94 5.38 -24.22
C GLN A 272 -74.06 6.19 -23.56
N ARG A 273 -73.74 7.18 -22.72
CA ARG A 273 -74.77 8.08 -22.13
C ARG A 273 -75.29 9.14 -23.11
N LYS A 274 -74.55 9.45 -24.19
CA LYS A 274 -74.98 10.42 -25.21
C LYS A 274 -75.98 9.85 -26.24
N SER A 275 -76.14 8.54 -26.39
CA SER A 275 -77.13 7.97 -27.33
C SER A 275 -78.55 7.90 -26.75
N LYS A 276 -78.73 7.66 -25.44
CA LYS A 276 -80.06 7.63 -24.80
C LYS A 276 -80.65 9.02 -24.49
N GLY A 277 -79.83 10.06 -24.41
CA GLY A 277 -80.29 11.45 -24.17
C GLY A 277 -80.92 12.13 -25.39
N LYS A 278 -80.49 11.80 -26.61
CA LYS A 278 -81.01 12.42 -27.85
C LYS A 278 -82.41 11.95 -28.26
N GLN A 279 -82.86 10.77 -27.82
CA GLN A 279 -84.23 10.29 -28.13
C GLN A 279 -85.31 10.90 -27.24
N ARG A 280 -84.99 11.37 -26.03
CA ARG A 280 -85.98 12.01 -25.13
C ARG A 280 -86.27 13.47 -25.47
N GLN A 281 -85.34 14.20 -26.10
CA GLN A 281 -85.55 15.60 -26.51
C GLN A 281 -86.32 15.77 -27.83
N LYS A 282 -86.43 14.73 -28.67
CA LYS A 282 -87.23 14.78 -29.91
C LYS A 282 -88.74 14.56 -29.69
N LYS A 283 -89.17 14.04 -28.54
CA LYS A 283 -90.60 13.79 -28.23
C LYS A 283 -91.32 14.94 -27.50
N ARG A 284 -90.64 16.03 -27.14
CA ARG A 284 -91.24 17.20 -26.46
C ARG A 284 -91.41 18.43 -27.38
N LYS A 285 -91.22 18.28 -28.68
CA LYS A 285 -91.35 19.37 -29.69
C LYS A 285 -92.30 19.02 -30.85
N LYS A 286 -93.32 18.21 -30.59
CA LYS A 286 -94.50 18.09 -31.46
C LYS A 286 -95.74 18.15 -30.58
#